data_AF-A0A858R3B6-F1
#
_entry.id   AF-A0A858R3B6-F1
#
_cell.length_a   1.000
_cell.length_b   1.000
_cell.length_c   1.000
_cell.angle_alpha   90.00
_cell.angle_beta   90.00
_cell.angle_gamma   90.00
#
_symmetry.space_group_name_H-M   'P 1'
#
loop_
_entity.id
_entity.type
_entity.pdbx_description
1 polymer ?
#
loop_
_entity_poly.entity_id
_entity_poly.type
_entity_poly.pdbx_seq_one_letter_code
_entity_poly.pdbx_strand_id
1 'polypeptide(L)'
;MEHAAFYWAHLPFWLGTYALSLLAWTCLGRFVLSFILPPDSGNYIWRFFVLVTAWPVKATGWLTPRVVPFILLPLLATLWLFLARFAFFTVMFAAGLAPSLGSLPLGQPPAATAPAAPGGTR
;
A
#
# COMPACT_ATOMS: atom_id res chain seq x y z
N MET A 1 -23.31 7.50 10.98
CA MET A 1 -22.65 8.34 9.94
C MET A 1 -21.17 8.59 10.23
N GLU A 2 -20.68 8.45 11.48
CA GLU A 2 -19.24 8.56 11.82
C GLU A 2 -18.30 7.65 11.03
N HIS A 3 -18.70 6.41 10.74
CA HIS A 3 -17.87 5.48 9.97
C HIS A 3 -17.53 6.01 8.58
N ALA A 4 -18.47 6.71 7.93
CA ALA A 4 -18.22 7.29 6.61
C ALA A 4 -17.14 8.38 6.69
N ALA A 5 -17.20 9.26 7.70
CA ALA A 5 -16.20 10.31 7.90
C ALA A 5 -14.78 9.72 8.14
N PHE A 6 -14.68 8.60 8.86
CA PHE A 6 -13.42 7.89 9.06
C PHE A 6 -12.82 7.35 7.76
N TYR A 7 -13.64 6.74 6.88
CA TYR A 7 -13.17 6.25 5.58
C TYR A 7 -12.74 7.38 4.65
N TRP A 8 -13.51 8.48 4.60
CA TRP A 8 -13.18 9.65 3.78
C TRP A 8 -11.93 10.38 4.26
N ALA A 9 -11.66 10.43 5.57
CA ALA A 9 -10.45 11.05 6.12
C ALA A 9 -9.17 10.25 5.80
N HIS A 10 -9.26 8.92 5.75
CA HIS A 10 -8.12 8.03 5.47
C HIS A 10 -8.01 7.61 4.00
N LEU A 11 -8.83 8.17 3.11
CA LEU A 11 -8.81 7.85 1.68
C LEU A 11 -7.42 7.99 1.03
N PRO A 12 -6.61 9.03 1.32
CA PRO A 12 -5.27 9.16 0.74
C PRO A 12 -4.37 7.98 1.10
N PHE A 13 -4.46 7.51 2.34
CA PHE A 13 -3.72 6.34 2.83
C PHE A 13 -4.16 5.07 2.09
N TRP A 14 -5.47 4.80 2.04
CA TRP A 14 -5.99 3.61 1.35
C TRP A 14 -5.64 3.64 -0.14
N LEU A 15 -5.89 4.76 -0.81
CA LEU A 15 -5.67 4.91 -2.24
C LEU A 15 -4.20 4.71 -2.60
N GLY A 16 -3.27 5.32 -1.88
CA GLY A 16 -1.84 5.14 -2.14
C GLY A 16 -1.39 3.70 -1.93
N THR A 17 -1.83 3.09 -0.83
CA THR A 17 -1.44 1.71 -0.48
C THR A 17 -2.00 0.69 -1.47
N TYR A 18 -3.25 0.85 -1.90
CA TYR A 18 -3.87 -0.02 -2.90
C TYR A 18 -3.32 0.23 -4.31
N ALA A 19 -3.05 1.47 -4.69
CA ALA A 19 -2.44 1.79 -5.98
C ALA A 19 -1.06 1.14 -6.14
N LEU A 20 -0.19 1.28 -5.12
CA LEU A 20 1.12 0.62 -5.10
C LEU A 20 0.99 -0.91 -5.13
N SER A 21 0.00 -1.46 -4.42
CA SER A 21 -0.25 -2.90 -4.45
C SER A 21 -0.70 -3.38 -5.82
N LEU A 22 -1.61 -2.66 -6.49
CA LEU A 22 -2.10 -3.00 -7.82
C LEU A 22 -0.96 -2.95 -8.85
N LEU A 23 -0.07 -1.97 -8.75
CA LEU A 23 1.13 -1.88 -9.58
C LEU A 23 2.08 -3.06 -9.33
N ALA A 24 2.30 -3.43 -8.06
CA ALA A 24 3.17 -4.56 -7.72
C ALA A 24 2.64 -5.88 -8.31
N TRP A 25 1.33 -6.11 -8.18
CA TRP A 25 0.65 -7.29 -8.72
C TRP A 25 0.60 -7.31 -10.25
N THR A 26 0.44 -6.15 -10.91
CA THR A 26 0.49 -6.09 -12.38
C THR A 26 1.90 -6.34 -12.91
N CYS A 27 2.95 -5.84 -12.25
CA CYS A 27 4.34 -6.18 -12.58
C CYS A 27 4.59 -7.70 -12.46
N LEU A 28 4.08 -8.32 -11.40
CA LEU A 28 4.20 -9.76 -11.19
C LEU A 28 3.42 -10.54 -12.25
N GLY A 29 2.20 -10.11 -12.56
CA GLY A 29 1.40 -10.71 -13.62
C GLY A 29 2.06 -10.58 -15.00
N ARG A 30 2.72 -9.46 -15.30
CA ARG A 30 3.52 -9.32 -16.54
C ARG A 30 4.67 -10.32 -16.57
N PHE A 31 5.38 -10.51 -15.45
CA PHE A 31 6.44 -11.51 -15.36
C PHE A 31 5.90 -12.91 -15.64
N VAL A 32 4.80 -13.31 -15.01
CA VAL A 32 4.17 -14.62 -15.25
C VAL A 32 3.69 -14.76 -16.68
N LEU A 33 3.01 -13.75 -17.23
CA LEU A 33 2.53 -13.75 -18.61
C LEU A 33 3.67 -13.82 -19.63
N SER A 34 4.86 -13.30 -19.31
CA SER A 34 6.02 -13.36 -20.22
C SER A 34 6.54 -14.78 -20.47
N PHE A 35 6.17 -15.75 -19.64
CA PHE A 35 6.47 -17.17 -19.88
C PHE A 35 5.47 -17.84 -20.82
N ILE A 36 4.26 -17.28 -20.95
CA ILE A 36 3.15 -17.88 -21.68
C ILE A 36 2.99 -17.20 -23.04
N LEU A 37 3.14 -15.87 -23.09
CA LEU A 37 2.94 -15.05 -24.28
C LEU A 37 4.28 -14.59 -24.86
N PRO A 38 4.42 -14.58 -26.20
CA PRO A 38 5.54 -13.94 -26.85
C PRO A 38 5.52 -12.42 -26.60
N PRO A 39 6.70 -11.77 -26.55
CA PRO A 39 6.81 -10.35 -26.23
C PRO A 39 6.09 -9.42 -27.22
N ASP A 40 5.94 -9.85 -28.48
CA ASP A 40 5.26 -9.11 -29.55
C ASP A 40 3.77 -9.50 -29.71
N SER A 41 3.18 -10.07 -28.66
CA SER A 41 1.77 -10.46 -28.70
C SER A 41 0.86 -9.25 -28.85
N GLY A 42 -0.01 -9.27 -29.87
CA GLY A 42 -1.05 -8.25 -30.10
C GLY A 42 -2.18 -8.24 -29.06
N ASN A 43 -2.14 -9.14 -28.07
CA ASN A 43 -3.17 -9.28 -27.05
C ASN A 43 -3.36 -8.00 -26.23
N TYR A 44 -4.61 -7.55 -26.15
CA TYR A 44 -4.98 -6.36 -25.39
C TYR A 44 -4.54 -6.43 -23.91
N ILE A 45 -4.74 -7.57 -23.25
CA ILE A 45 -4.34 -7.77 -21.85
C ILE A 45 -2.82 -7.61 -21.72
N TRP A 46 -2.03 -8.23 -22.60
CA TRP A 46 -0.57 -8.09 -22.60
C TRP A 46 -0.14 -6.63 -22.75
N ARG A 47 -0.71 -5.91 -23.73
CA ARG A 47 -0.39 -4.50 -23.99
C ARG A 47 -0.73 -3.61 -22.79
N PHE A 48 -1.87 -3.85 -22.13
CA PHE A 48 -2.24 -3.12 -20.91
C PHE A 48 -1.24 -3.36 -19.78
N PHE A 49 -0.86 -4.62 -19.54
CA PHE A 49 0.15 -4.96 -18.54
C PHE A 49 1.50 -4.32 -18.86
N VAL A 50 1.94 -4.36 -20.12
CA VAL A 50 3.18 -3.71 -20.57
C VAL A 50 3.12 -2.20 -20.35
N LEU A 51 2.00 -1.54 -20.69
CA LEU A 51 1.81 -0.10 -20.53
C LEU A 51 1.89 0.33 -19.06
N VAL A 52 1.11 -0.32 -18.19
CA VAL A 52 1.04 0.01 -16.76
C VAL A 52 2.39 -0.23 -16.06
N THR A 53 3.10 -1.28 -16.47
CA THR A 53 4.36 -1.71 -15.82
C THR A 53 5.61 -1.20 -16.53
N ALA A 54 5.51 -0.43 -17.61
CA ALA A 54 6.68 0.11 -18.30
C ALA A 54 7.44 1.10 -17.41
N TRP A 55 6.73 1.99 -16.72
CA TRP A 55 7.34 3.03 -15.90
C TRP A 55 7.98 2.50 -14.60
N PRO A 56 7.39 1.55 -13.83
CA PRO A 56 8.03 0.99 -12.64
C PRO A 56 9.23 0.13 -13.02
N VAL A 57 9.16 -0.61 -14.13
CA VAL A 57 10.28 -1.40 -14.64
C VAL A 57 11.45 -0.49 -15.04
N LYS A 58 11.16 0.64 -15.70
CA LYS A 58 12.19 1.64 -16.03
C LYS A 58 12.83 2.24 -14.78
N ALA A 59 12.04 2.62 -13.78
CA ALA A 59 12.54 3.12 -12.51
C ALA A 59 13.43 2.09 -11.79
N THR A 60 13.03 0.82 -11.83
CA THR A 60 13.81 -0.29 -11.27
C THR A 60 15.13 -0.48 -12.01
N GLY A 61 15.14 -0.35 -13.34
CA GLY A 61 16.36 -0.41 -14.15
C GLY A 61 17.37 0.70 -13.82
N TRP A 62 16.94 1.82 -13.23
CA TRP A 62 17.83 2.85 -12.71
C TRP A 62 18.38 2.51 -11.32
N LEU A 63 17.56 1.85 -10.51
CA LEU A 63 17.90 1.51 -9.13
C LEU A 63 18.76 0.24 -9.02
N THR A 64 18.70 -0.64 -10.02
CA THR A 64 19.38 -1.93 -10.00
C THR A 64 20.57 -1.98 -10.98
N PRO A 65 21.71 -2.61 -10.62
CA PRO A 65 22.85 -2.73 -11.53
C PRO A 65 22.52 -3.50 -12.81
N ARG A 66 23.17 -3.12 -13.92
CA ARG A 66 22.93 -3.64 -15.29
C ARG A 66 23.30 -5.12 -15.50
N VAL A 67 23.75 -5.81 -14.47
CA VAL A 67 24.04 -7.26 -14.47
C VAL A 67 22.76 -8.10 -14.49
N VAL A 68 21.62 -7.53 -14.08
CA VAL A 68 20.34 -8.26 -14.03
C VAL A 68 19.73 -8.39 -15.42
N PRO A 69 19.31 -9.60 -15.85
CA PRO A 69 18.68 -9.81 -17.15
C PRO A 69 17.32 -9.13 -17.25
N PHE A 70 16.97 -8.63 -18.45
CA PHE A 70 15.74 -7.87 -18.70
C PHE A 70 14.45 -8.61 -18.31
N ILE A 71 14.43 -9.94 -18.39
CA ILE A 71 13.27 -10.76 -18.03
C ILE A 71 12.95 -10.70 -16.52
N LEU A 72 13.96 -10.46 -15.67
CA LEU A 72 13.79 -10.37 -14.22
C LEU A 72 13.42 -8.95 -13.76
N LEU A 73 13.51 -7.93 -14.63
CA LEU A 73 13.20 -6.56 -14.25
C LEU A 73 11.74 -6.35 -13.80
N PRO A 74 10.70 -6.96 -14.41
CA PRO A 74 9.34 -6.88 -13.90
C PRO A 74 9.19 -7.48 -12.50
N LEU A 75 9.86 -8.59 -12.23
CA LEU A 75 9.87 -9.22 -10.90
C LEU A 75 10.56 -8.33 -9.87
N LEU A 76 11.67 -7.72 -10.25
CA LEU A 76 12.40 -6.81 -9.38
C LEU A 76 11.63 -5.51 -9.14
N ALA A 77 10.89 -5.03 -10.14
CA ALA A 77 9.98 -3.91 -9.99
C ALA A 77 8.87 -4.20 -8.98
N THR A 78 8.35 -5.44 -8.96
CA THR A 78 7.42 -5.88 -7.91
C THR A 78 8.05 -5.75 -6.52
N LEU A 79 9.31 -6.20 -6.34
CA LEU A 79 10.01 -6.07 -5.05
C LEU A 79 10.14 -4.60 -4.62
N TRP A 80 10.58 -3.73 -5.52
CA TRP A 80 10.72 -2.29 -5.23
C TRP A 80 9.38 -1.62 -4.94
N LEU A 81 8.30 -2.00 -5.64
CA LEU A 81 6.97 -1.47 -5.37
C LEU A 81 6.43 -1.94 -4.01
N PHE A 82 6.71 -3.17 -3.59
CA PHE A 82 6.40 -3.62 -2.22
C PHE A 82 7.19 -2.85 -1.17
N LEU A 83 8.48 -2.61 -1.43
CA LEU A 83 9.29 -1.79 -0.53
C LEU A 83 8.81 -0.33 -0.49
N ALA A 84 8.44 0.25 -1.64
CA ALA A 84 7.85 1.57 -1.73
C ALA A 84 6.51 1.65 -0.98
N ARG A 85 5.69 0.60 -1.06
CA ARG A 85 4.46 0.47 -0.26
C ARG A 85 4.76 0.46 1.24
N PHE A 86 5.76 -0.30 1.68
CA PHE A 86 6.18 -0.32 3.07
C PHE A 86 6.68 1.05 3.53
N ALA A 87 7.55 1.70 2.75
CA ALA A 87 8.04 3.04 3.02
C ALA A 87 6.89 4.06 3.07
N PHE A 88 5.94 4.01 2.13
CA PHE A 88 4.75 4.85 2.12
C PHE A 88 3.91 4.67 3.39
N PHE A 89 3.70 3.42 3.80
CA PHE A 89 3.03 3.11 5.07
C PHE A 89 3.78 3.72 6.26
N THR A 90 5.10 3.54 6.35
CA THR A 90 5.92 4.11 7.44
C THR A 90 5.82 5.63 7.49
N VAL A 91 5.89 6.31 6.35
CA VAL A 91 5.77 7.77 6.27
C VAL A 91 4.38 8.25 6.70
N MET A 92 3.32 7.60 6.21
CA MET A 92 1.93 7.93 6.59
C MET A 92 1.66 7.65 8.07
N PHE A 93 2.23 6.56 8.60
CA PHE A 93 2.16 6.21 10.00
C PHE A 93 2.88 7.24 10.89
N ALA A 94 4.10 7.63 10.52
CA ALA A 94 4.85 8.68 11.22
C ALA A 94 4.15 10.04 11.16
N ALA A 95 3.42 10.33 10.07
CA ALA A 95 2.61 11.53 9.92
C ALA A 95 1.27 11.50 10.70
N GLY A 96 0.95 10.39 11.39
CA GLY A 96 -0.32 10.23 12.12
C GLY A 96 -1.55 10.08 11.22
N LEU A 97 -1.36 9.85 9.91
CA LEU A 97 -2.41 9.68 8.91
C LEU A 97 -2.82 8.21 8.74
N ALA A 98 -2.19 7.30 9.48
CA ALA A 98 -2.54 5.90 9.49
C ALA A 98 -3.64 5.61 10.53
N PRO A 99 -4.68 4.84 10.18
CA PRO A 99 -5.73 4.47 11.13
C PRO A 99 -5.13 3.60 12.25
N SER A 100 -5.34 3.99 13.51
CA SER A 100 -4.84 3.26 14.68
C SER A 100 -6.01 2.69 15.51
N LEU A 101 -5.79 1.56 16.19
CA LEU A 101 -6.82 0.96 17.06
C LEU A 101 -7.25 1.88 18.22
N GLY A 102 -6.44 2.89 18.57
CA GLY A 102 -6.78 3.91 19.58
C GLY A 102 -7.81 4.94 19.12
N SER A 103 -8.05 5.08 17.81
CA SER A 103 -9.12 5.96 17.28
C SER A 103 -10.48 5.27 17.19
N LEU A 104 -10.58 4.02 17.67
CA LEU A 104 -11.81 3.23 17.65
C LEU A 104 -12.62 3.57 18.92
N PRO A 105 -13.90 4.00 18.82
CA PRO A 105 -14.71 4.43 19.97
C PRO A 105 -14.96 3.36 21.05
N LEU A 106 -14.53 2.11 20.84
CA LEU A 106 -14.66 1.01 21.79
C LEU A 106 -13.61 1.04 22.92
N GLY A 107 -12.69 2.01 22.89
CA GLY A 107 -11.59 2.17 23.83
C GLY A 107 -11.66 3.42 24.71
N GLN A 108 -12.81 4.09 24.83
CA GLN A 108 -13.02 4.97 25.98
C GLN A 108 -13.36 4.05 27.16
N PRO A 109 -12.43 3.74 28.10
CA PRO A 109 -12.85 3.17 29.36
C PRO A 109 -13.97 4.08 29.88
N PRO A 110 -15.10 3.52 30.38
CA PRO A 110 -16.15 4.35 30.96
C PRO A 110 -15.45 5.31 31.90
N ALA A 111 -15.61 6.61 31.65
CA ALA A 111 -14.93 7.68 32.37
C ALA A 111 -14.86 7.24 33.81
N ALA A 112 -13.65 6.87 34.27
CA ALA A 112 -13.47 6.23 35.55
C ALA A 112 -14.25 7.10 36.53
N THR A 113 -15.40 6.60 36.97
CA THR A 113 -16.25 7.27 37.92
C THR A 113 -15.32 7.42 39.10
N ALA A 114 -14.80 8.63 39.28
CA ALA A 114 -13.90 8.95 40.36
C ALA A 114 -14.55 8.34 41.61
N PRO A 115 -13.86 7.48 42.37
CA PRO A 115 -14.46 6.92 43.56
C PRO A 115 -14.91 8.11 44.41
N ALA A 116 -16.21 8.21 44.63
CA ALA A 116 -16.80 9.22 45.50
C ALA A 116 -16.05 9.15 46.82
N ALA A 117 -15.32 10.20 47.15
CA ALA A 117 -14.55 10.29 48.38
C ALA A 117 -15.49 10.04 49.57
N PRO A 118 -15.22 9.06 50.45
CA PRO A 118 -15.98 8.91 51.67
C PRO A 118 -15.42 9.89 52.68
N GLY A 119 -16.12 11.01 52.91
CA GLY A 119 -15.70 11.92 53.98
C GLY A 119 -16.57 13.16 54.11
N GLY A 120 -17.40 13.20 55.15
CA GLY A 120 -18.07 14.43 55.55
C GLY A 120 -19.26 14.28 56.49
N THR A 121 -19.17 13.44 57.53
CA THR A 121 -20.02 13.58 58.71
C THR A 121 -19.55 14.78 59.53
N ARG A 122 -20.30 15.89 59.50
CA ARG A 122 -20.69 16.71 60.66
C ARG A 122 -21.54 17.89 60.25
#